data_AF-A0ABD0RN54-F1
#
_entry.id   AF-A0ABD0RN54-F1
#
_cell.length_a   1.000
_cell.length_b   1.000
_cell.length_c   1.000
_cell.angle_alpha   90.00
_cell.angle_beta   90.00
_cell.angle_gamma   90.00
#
_symmetry.space_group_name_H-M   'P 1'
#
loop_
_entity.id
_entity.type
_entity.pdbx_description
1 polymer ?
#
loop_
_entity_poly.entity_id
_entity_poly.type
_entity_poly.pdbx_seq_one_letter_code
_entity_poly.pdbx_strand_id
1 'polypeptide(L)' 'TEISAGRSVTLSCQLYSYDRVSCDNWIRSEELQLFWVNQAGVKLMRSDSRYQISAPGHCIITLTTTLLNEDDNR' A
#
# COMPACT_ATOMS: atom_id res chain seq x y z
N THR A 1 17.52 -10.01 7.26
CA THR A 1 16.42 -10.42 6.36
C THR A 1 16.81 -10.04 4.96
N GLU A 2 16.84 -10.99 4.04
CA GLU A 2 17.18 -10.75 2.62
C GLU A 2 15.89 -10.73 1.80
N ILE A 3 15.82 -9.79 0.87
CA ILE A 3 14.70 -9.60 -0.06
C ILE A 3 15.12 -10.29 -1.36
N SER A 4 14.44 -11.38 -1.74
CA SER A 4 14.82 -12.22 -2.87
C SER A 4 13.66 -12.52 -3.82
N ALA A 5 13.99 -12.78 -5.08
CA ALA A 5 13.01 -13.08 -6.11
C ALA A 5 12.18 -14.35 -5.80
N GLY A 6 10.96 -14.38 -6.32
CA GLY A 6 9.98 -15.44 -6.08
C GLY A 6 9.35 -15.38 -4.68
N ARG A 7 9.79 -14.48 -3.79
CA ARG A 7 9.20 -14.27 -2.48
C ARG A 7 8.20 -13.11 -2.52
N SER A 8 7.12 -13.25 -1.77
CA SER A 8 6.19 -12.15 -1.56
C SER A 8 6.68 -11.23 -0.45
N VAL A 9 6.52 -9.93 -0.68
CA VAL A 9 6.75 -8.88 0.30
C VAL A 9 5.43 -8.18 0.59
N THR A 10 5.23 -7.81 1.84
CA THR A 10 4.09 -6.99 2.27
C THR A 10 4.62 -5.69 2.82
N LEU A 11 4.25 -4.58 2.17
CA LEU A 11 4.46 -3.24 2.68
C LEU A 11 3.22 -2.81 3.45
N SER A 12 3.41 -2.12 4.58
CA SER A 12 2.34 -1.56 5.38
C SER A 12 2.65 -0.10 5.67
N CYS A 13 1.65 0.76 5.49
CA CYS A 13 1.71 2.17 5.83
C CYS A 13 0.51 2.50 6.71
N GLN A 14 0.77 3.16 7.84
CA GLN A 14 -0.27 3.62 8.76
C GLN A 14 -0.30 5.15 8.76
N LEU A 15 -1.48 5.72 8.52
CA LEU A 15 -1.72 7.14 8.73
C LEU A 15 -1.66 7.44 10.22
N TYR A 16 -0.72 8.30 10.61
CA TYR A 16 -0.60 8.76 11.98
C TYR A 16 -1.73 9.73 12.33
N SER A 17 -2.39 9.52 13.47
CA SER A 17 -3.35 10.46 14.06
C SER A 17 -2.95 10.78 15.49
N TYR A 18 -2.97 12.07 15.84
CA TYR A 18 -2.69 12.53 17.21
C TYR A 18 -3.84 12.13 18.15
N ASP A 19 -3.51 11.71 19.37
CA ASP A 19 -4.35 10.98 20.35
C ASP A 19 -5.75 11.54 20.66
N ARG A 20 -6.08 12.74 20.19
CA ARG A 20 -7.38 13.40 20.43
C ARG A 20 -8.45 13.07 19.39
N VAL A 21 -8.06 12.55 18.21
CA VAL A 21 -9.01 12.16 17.17
C VAL A 21 -8.54 10.87 16.52
N SER A 22 -9.42 9.87 16.42
CA SER A 22 -9.07 8.62 15.75
C SER A 22 -8.79 8.88 14.27
N CYS A 23 -7.84 8.15 13.70
CA CYS A 23 -7.57 8.21 12.28
C CYS A 23 -8.83 7.89 11.43
N ASP A 24 -9.68 6.95 11.87
CA ASP A 24 -10.96 6.64 11.22
C ASP A 24 -11.86 7.88 11.11
N ASN A 25 -11.89 8.72 12.14
CA ASN A 25 -12.68 9.94 12.13
C ASN A 25 -12.12 10.94 11.11
N TRP A 26 -10.80 11.10 11.03
CA TRP A 26 -10.15 11.97 10.04
C TRP A 26 -10.43 11.52 8.62
N ILE A 27 -10.29 10.22 8.35
CA ILE A 27 -10.54 9.70 7.00
C ILE A 27 -11.99 9.91 6.58
N ARG A 28 -12.93 9.78 7.51
CA ARG A 28 -14.35 10.04 7.23
C ARG A 28 -14.69 11.52 7.13
N SER A 29 -14.09 12.39 7.94
CA SER A 29 -14.41 13.82 7.96
C SER A 29 -13.74 14.59 6.83
N GLU A 30 -12.50 14.25 6.50
CA GLU A 30 -11.68 14.91 5.47
C GLU A 30 -11.67 14.12 4.15
N GLU A 31 -12.43 13.02 4.07
CA GLU A 31 -12.52 12.11 2.91
C GLU A 31 -11.15 11.61 2.40
N LEU A 32 -10.18 11.47 3.31
CA LEU A 32 -8.81 11.08 2.96
C LEU A 32 -8.78 9.68 2.34
N GLN A 33 -7.99 9.51 1.29
CA GLN A 33 -7.77 8.23 0.65
C GLN A 33 -6.31 7.85 0.67
N LEU A 34 -5.99 6.73 1.30
CA LEU A 34 -4.68 6.11 1.16
C LEU A 34 -4.65 5.28 -0.13
N PHE A 35 -3.58 5.42 -0.89
CA PHE A 35 -3.33 4.63 -2.10
C PHE A 35 -1.83 4.47 -2.33
N TRP A 36 -1.46 3.40 -3.01
CA TRP A 36 -0.08 3.17 -3.46
C TRP A 36 0.11 3.75 -4.86
N VAL A 37 1.31 4.23 -5.14
CA VAL A 37 1.75 4.65 -6.48
C VAL A 37 3.00 3.87 -6.88
N ASN A 38 3.20 3.69 -8.17
CA ASN A 38 4.47 3.17 -8.70
C ASN A 38 5.52 4.30 -8.82
N GLN A 39 6.71 3.95 -9.30
CA GLN A 39 7.81 4.89 -9.53
C GLN A 39 7.47 6.06 -10.48
N ALA A 40 6.52 5.86 -11.40
CA ALA A 40 6.06 6.89 -12.33
C ALA A 40 4.92 7.76 -11.75
N GLY A 41 4.57 7.57 -10.48
CA GLY A 41 3.48 8.30 -9.82
C GLY A 41 2.08 7.79 -10.19
N VAL A 42 1.96 6.69 -10.93
CA VAL A 42 0.67 6.13 -11.33
C VAL A 42 0.06 5.36 -10.15
N LYS A 43 -1.20 5.70 -9.82
CA LYS A 43 -1.98 5.02 -8.77
C LYS A 43 -2.15 3.54 -9.09
N LEU A 44 -1.72 2.69 -8.17
CA LEU A 44 -1.97 1.25 -8.25
C LEU A 44 -3.46 0.97 -7.97
N MET A 45 -4.06 0.13 -8.80
CA MET A 45 -5.46 -0.26 -8.65
C MET A 45 -5.57 -1.68 -8.08
N ARG A 46 -6.62 -1.93 -7.28
CA ARG A 46 -6.91 -3.27 -6.75
C ARG A 46 -7.23 -4.29 -7.86
N SER A 47 -7.57 -3.82 -9.06
CA SER A 47 -7.77 -4.64 -10.25
C SER A 47 -6.48 -5.11 -10.92
N ASP A 48 -5.31 -4.54 -10.57
CA ASP A 48 -4.02 -5.07 -11.06
C ASP A 48 -3.72 -6.38 -10.34
N SER A 49 -3.73 -7.49 -11.08
CA SER A 49 -3.57 -8.83 -10.54
C SER A 49 -2.20 -9.08 -9.90
N ARG A 50 -1.20 -8.23 -10.19
CA ARG A 50 0.14 -8.33 -9.59
C ARG A 50 0.16 -7.86 -8.14
N TYR A 51 -0.80 -7.04 -7.73
CA TYR A 51 -0.83 -6.39 -6.42
C TYR A 51 -2.04 -6.84 -5.61
N GLN A 52 -1.81 -7.26 -4.37
CA GLN A 52 -2.88 -7.45 -3.41
C GLN A 52 -2.91 -6.24 -2.48
N ILE A 53 -3.89 -5.34 -2.71
CA ILE A 53 -4.05 -4.09 -1.96
C ILE A 53 -5.21 -4.21 -0.97
N SER A 54 -4.93 -4.04 0.32
CA SER A 54 -5.92 -4.00 1.39
C SER A 54 -5.81 -2.71 2.19
N ALA A 55 -6.94 -2.21 2.70
CA ALA A 55 -6.99 -1.02 3.54
C ALA A 55 -7.98 -1.23 4.69
N PRO A 56 -7.69 -2.14 5.64
CA PRO A 56 -8.59 -2.43 6.75
C PRO A 56 -8.73 -1.19 7.63
N GLY A 57 -9.97 -0.76 7.88
CA GLY A 57 -10.25 0.40 8.73
C GLY A 57 -9.72 1.73 8.19
N HIS A 58 -9.34 1.80 6.91
CA HIS A 58 -8.83 2.98 6.21
C HIS A 58 -7.53 3.61 6.73
N CYS A 59 -7.12 3.35 7.97
CA CYS A 59 -5.92 3.94 8.58
C CYS A 59 -4.63 3.22 8.26
N ILE A 60 -4.73 1.95 7.88
CA ILE A 60 -3.60 1.15 7.46
C ILE A 60 -3.88 0.72 6.03
N ILE A 61 -2.93 0.97 5.13
CA ILE A 61 -2.93 0.41 3.79
C ILE A 61 -1.78 -0.59 3.66
N THR A 62 -2.09 -1.75 3.10
CA THR A 62 -1.11 -2.80 2.81
C THR A 62 -1.05 -3.09 1.33
N LEU A 63 0.16 -3.39 0.87
CA LEU A 63 0.45 -3.84 -0.49
C LEU A 63 1.27 -5.12 -0.38
N THR A 64 0.73 -6.22 -0.87
CA THR A 64 1.50 -7.45 -1.08
C THR A 64 1.82 -7.60 -2.57
N THR A 65 3.08 -7.88 -2.87
CA THR A 65 3.54 -8.18 -4.24
C THR A 65 4.58 -9.29 -4.19
N THR A 66 4.68 -10.07 -5.26
CA THR A 66 5.75 -11.06 -5.43
C THR A 66 6.91 -10.41 -6.16
N LEU A 67 8.10 -10.49 -5.56
CA LEU A 67 9.32 -9.98 -6.17
C LEU A 67 9.63 -10.83 -7.39
N LEU A 68 9.70 -10.19 -8.54
CA LEU A 68 10.23 -10.81 -9.75
C LEU A 68 11.76 -10.69 -9.69
N ASN A 69 12.49 -11.61 -10.34
CA ASN A 69 13.90 -11.36 -10.62
C ASN A 69 14.00 -10.02 -11.34
N GLU A 70 15.02 -9.23 -11.00
CA GLU A 70 15.20 -7.83 -11.42
C GLU A 70 14.63 -7.55 -12.80
N ASP A 71 13.82 -6.48 -12.86
CA ASP A 71 13.41 -5.74 -14.06
C ASP A 71 13.90 -6.38 -15.36
N ASP A 72 12.99 -6.96 -16.13
CA ASP A 72 13.20 -7.28 -17.55
C ASP A 72 13.25 -5.94 -18.33
N ASN A 73 14.17 -5.05 -17.93
CA ASN A 73 14.58 -3.84 -18.65
C ASN A 73 15.43 -4.30 -19.83
N ARG A 74 14.74 -4.87 -20.83
CA ARG A 74 15.27 -5.00 -22.17
C ARG A 74 14.96 -3.76 -23.00
#